data_AF-A0A1X7TZJ0-F1
#
_entry.id   AF-A0A1X7TZJ0-F1
#
_cell.length_a   1.000
_cell.length_b   1.000
_cell.length_c   1.000
_cell.angle_alpha   90.00
_cell.angle_beta   90.00
_cell.angle_gamma   90.00
#
_symmetry.space_group_name_H-M   'P 1'
#
loop_
_entity.id
_entity.type
_entity.pdbx_description
1 polymer ?
#
loop_
_entity_poly.entity_id
_entity_poly.type
_entity_poly.pdbx_seq_one_letter_code
_entity_poly.pdbx_strand_id
1 'polypeptide(L)'
;MSLLLVVVLLFFSGSCSVSSHQYYVSDDCSSVTQSPCNPLSVYAGDMSHYSNSIFYFIGTSYISIVDMTAVKNVTLHGLDHSPVICCRNEASLSVHKSSHITFSNISVINCPVVVRSSNNITITSSFFITDQLNARYGITAVNDFDVTVSSSVFAAYDLGITYMPLAVCSSELLHYSLILINVNFTGSQLDLNIQH
;
A
#
# COMPACT_ATOMS: atom_id res chain seq x y z
N MET A 1 -25.20 -39.97 17.12
CA MET A 1 -24.62 -38.66 16.76
C MET A 1 -23.16 -38.65 17.17
N SER A 2 -22.22 -38.92 16.25
CA SER A 2 -20.79 -38.90 16.60
C SER A 2 -19.85 -38.80 15.37
N LEU A 3 -20.17 -39.43 14.24
CA LEU A 3 -19.31 -39.36 13.05
C LEU A 3 -19.40 -38.03 12.27
N LEU A 4 -20.59 -37.43 12.19
CA LEU A 4 -20.78 -36.19 11.42
C LEU A 4 -20.06 -34.99 12.05
N LEU A 5 -19.85 -35.01 13.36
CA LEU A 5 -19.20 -33.93 14.11
C LEU A 5 -17.67 -34.00 14.00
N VAL A 6 -17.11 -35.20 13.86
CA VAL A 6 -15.67 -35.43 13.61
C VAL A 6 -15.29 -34.98 12.20
N VAL A 7 -16.15 -35.22 11.21
CA VAL A 7 -15.92 -34.80 9.82
C VAL A 7 -15.92 -33.27 9.71
N VAL A 8 -16.84 -32.58 10.38
CA VAL A 8 -16.88 -31.11 10.42
C VAL A 8 -15.61 -30.53 11.08
N LEU A 9 -15.12 -31.13 12.17
CA LEU A 9 -13.88 -30.69 12.83
C LEU A 9 -12.63 -30.90 11.96
N LEU A 10 -12.56 -31.98 11.18
CA LEU A 10 -11.42 -32.28 10.30
C LEU A 10 -11.36 -31.39 9.06
N PHE A 11 -12.50 -30.89 8.56
CA PHE A 11 -12.52 -29.91 7.46
C PHE A 11 -12.10 -28.50 7.88
N PHE A 12 -12.16 -28.16 9.18
CA PHE A 12 -11.68 -26.87 9.70
C PHE A 12 -10.20 -26.88 10.13
N SER A 13 -9.53 -28.03 10.13
CA SER A 13 -8.10 -28.15 10.44
C SER A 13 -7.16 -27.98 9.24
N GLY A 14 -7.70 -27.68 8.05
CA GLY A 14 -6.94 -27.63 6.79
C GLY A 14 -6.59 -26.22 6.27
N SER A 15 -6.98 -25.15 6.96
CA SER A 15 -6.51 -23.82 6.63
C SER A 15 -5.12 -23.63 7.24
N CYS A 16 -4.09 -23.87 6.43
CA CYS A 16 -2.79 -23.22 6.63
C CYS A 16 -3.04 -21.71 6.61
N SER A 17 -3.41 -21.17 7.77
CA SER A 17 -3.27 -19.76 8.08
C SER A 17 -1.80 -19.47 7.88
N VAL A 18 -1.43 -18.96 6.70
CA VAL A 18 -0.26 -18.09 6.59
C VAL A 18 -0.60 -16.91 7.47
N SER A 19 -0.31 -17.03 8.77
CA SER A 19 -0.54 -15.96 9.72
C SER A 19 0.37 -14.84 9.27
N SER A 20 -0.20 -13.79 8.68
CA SER A 20 0.58 -12.63 8.36
C SER A 20 1.13 -12.07 9.66
N HIS A 21 2.44 -11.80 9.71
CA HIS A 21 3.02 -11.13 10.86
C HIS A 21 2.41 -9.73 10.95
N GLN A 22 2.05 -9.33 12.16
CA GLN A 22 1.37 -8.06 12.41
C GLN A 22 2.32 -7.12 13.12
N TYR A 23 2.47 -5.92 12.57
CA TYR A 23 3.37 -4.89 13.07
C TYR A 23 2.62 -3.59 13.24
N TYR A 24 2.97 -2.83 14.27
CA TYR A 24 2.38 -1.52 14.52
C TYR A 24 3.38 -0.42 14.19
N VAL A 25 2.93 0.58 13.42
CA VAL A 25 3.79 1.64 12.90
C VAL A 25 3.30 2.97 13.45
N SER A 26 4.19 3.64 14.20
CA SER A 26 3.97 4.97 14.76
C SER A 26 5.34 5.64 14.97
N ASP A 27 5.39 6.95 14.79
CA ASP A 27 6.58 7.80 15.03
C ASP A 27 6.65 8.32 16.48
N ASP A 28 5.50 8.43 17.15
CA ASP A 28 5.35 8.94 18.49
C ASP A 28 4.80 7.85 19.42
N CYS A 29 5.74 7.09 19.98
CA CYS A 29 5.45 6.10 21.02
C CYS A 29 4.95 6.73 22.35
N SER A 30 4.62 8.04 22.40
CA SER A 30 3.98 8.70 23.55
C SER A 30 2.45 8.86 23.41
N SER A 31 1.88 8.64 22.21
CA SER A 31 0.43 8.76 21.99
C SER A 31 -0.38 7.55 22.49
N VAL A 32 0.30 6.44 22.77
CA VAL A 32 -0.25 5.30 23.51
C VAL A 32 0.17 5.50 24.96
N THR A 33 -0.77 5.87 25.83
CA THR A 33 -0.54 6.26 27.23
C THR A 33 0.07 5.18 28.14
N GLN A 34 0.57 4.05 27.63
CA GLN A 34 1.25 3.03 28.42
C GLN A 34 2.38 2.33 27.64
N SER A 35 3.61 2.56 28.11
CA SER A 35 4.84 1.81 27.82
C SER A 35 5.55 2.12 26.47
N PRO A 36 6.89 1.92 26.38
CA PRO A 36 7.62 2.10 25.13
C PRO A 36 6.99 1.21 24.07
N CYS A 37 7.06 1.64 22.81
CA CYS A 37 6.45 1.01 21.62
C CYS A 37 6.20 -0.50 21.81
N ASN A 38 5.00 -0.98 21.45
CA ASN A 38 4.66 -2.41 21.46
C ASN A 38 5.86 -3.24 20.98
N PRO A 39 6.24 -4.36 21.60
CA PRO A 39 7.39 -5.17 21.17
C PRO A 39 7.35 -5.61 19.69
N LEU A 40 6.18 -5.51 19.03
CA LEU A 40 5.97 -5.73 17.60
C LEU A 40 5.92 -4.44 16.76
N SER A 41 6.34 -3.30 17.32
CA SER A 41 6.42 -2.04 16.58
C SER A 41 7.64 -2.04 15.65
N VAL A 42 7.42 -1.62 14.41
CA VAL A 42 8.48 -1.58 13.38
C VAL A 42 8.65 -0.14 12.91
N TYR A 43 9.91 0.28 12.78
CA TYR A 43 10.23 1.56 12.16
C TYR A 43 9.96 1.46 10.66
N ALA A 44 9.21 2.43 10.12
CA ALA A 44 8.72 2.40 8.75
C ALA A 44 9.83 2.26 7.68
N GLY A 45 11.08 2.63 8.01
CA GLY A 45 12.22 2.48 7.11
C GLY A 45 12.68 1.03 6.86
N ASP A 46 12.25 0.05 7.65
CA ASP A 46 12.76 -1.34 7.57
C ASP A 46 11.75 -2.34 6.97
N MET A 47 10.69 -1.85 6.31
CA MET A 47 9.57 -2.68 5.83
C MET A 47 9.95 -3.69 4.74
N SER A 48 11.06 -3.47 4.03
CA SER A 48 11.56 -4.35 2.95
C SER A 48 11.88 -5.79 3.39
N HIS A 49 12.04 -6.05 4.69
CA HIS A 49 12.37 -7.39 5.19
C HIS A 49 11.15 -8.27 5.50
N TYR A 50 9.93 -7.73 5.37
CA TYR A 50 8.73 -8.33 5.94
C TYR A 50 7.69 -8.68 4.88
N SER A 51 7.91 -9.76 4.14
CA SER A 51 6.85 -10.36 3.31
C SER A 51 5.81 -11.08 4.17
N ASN A 52 4.60 -11.28 3.64
CA ASN A 52 3.46 -11.89 4.33
C ASN A 52 3.17 -11.20 5.66
N SER A 53 3.01 -9.87 5.61
CA SER A 53 2.93 -9.02 6.80
C SER A 53 1.88 -7.93 6.65
N ILE A 54 1.32 -7.51 7.78
CA ILE A 54 0.39 -6.40 7.88
C ILE A 54 1.00 -5.35 8.80
N PHE A 55 1.16 -4.14 8.28
CA PHE A 55 1.61 -2.97 8.99
C PHE A 55 0.41 -2.09 9.33
N TYR A 56 0.13 -1.96 10.61
CA TYR A 56 -0.94 -1.14 11.15
C TYR A 56 -0.42 0.24 11.53
N PHE A 57 -0.81 1.24 10.75
CA PHE A 57 -0.50 2.64 11.03
C PHE A 57 -1.48 3.19 12.06
N ILE A 58 -0.95 3.89 13.05
CA ILE A 58 -1.70 4.51 14.15
C ILE A 58 -1.27 5.97 14.26
N GLY A 59 -2.26 6.86 14.46
CA GLY A 59 -2.02 8.30 14.63
C GLY A 59 -1.46 8.97 13.38
N THR A 60 -0.67 10.02 13.59
CA THR A 60 0.16 10.59 12.52
C THR A 60 1.48 9.84 12.54
N SER A 61 2.05 9.54 11.38
CA SER A 61 3.37 8.94 11.23
C SER A 61 4.16 9.82 10.26
N TYR A 62 5.12 10.57 10.78
CA TYR A 62 6.11 11.28 9.98
C TYR A 62 7.13 10.29 9.44
N ILE A 63 7.03 10.01 8.16
CA ILE A 63 7.90 9.07 7.47
C ILE A 63 9.02 9.85 6.78
N SER A 64 10.26 9.42 7.01
CA SER A 64 11.42 9.92 6.30
C SER A 64 11.57 9.20 4.95
N ILE A 65 11.66 7.87 4.94
CA ILE A 65 11.66 7.06 3.72
C ILE A 65 11.03 5.73 4.09
N VAL A 66 10.04 5.27 3.31
CA VAL A 66 9.63 3.87 3.30
C VAL A 66 9.98 3.32 1.94
N ASP A 67 10.88 2.35 1.90
CA ASP A 67 11.19 1.59 0.70
C ASP A 67 10.80 0.13 0.94
N MET A 68 9.94 -0.40 0.08
CA MET A 68 9.54 -1.79 0.03
C MET A 68 10.00 -2.39 -1.29
N THR A 69 11.14 -3.07 -1.27
CA THR A 69 11.74 -3.69 -2.45
C THR A 69 11.65 -5.22 -2.36
N ALA A 70 11.18 -5.86 -3.42
CA ALA A 70 11.09 -7.31 -3.57
C ALA A 70 10.29 -8.03 -2.46
N VAL A 71 9.23 -7.38 -1.96
CA VAL A 71 8.33 -7.96 -0.95
C VAL A 71 7.07 -8.55 -1.60
N LYS A 72 6.43 -9.49 -0.90
CA LYS A 72 5.19 -10.12 -1.33
C LYS A 72 4.16 -10.19 -0.21
N ASN A 73 2.88 -9.99 -0.55
CA ASN A 73 1.75 -10.09 0.38
C ASN A 73 1.93 -9.14 1.58
N VAL A 74 2.06 -7.85 1.29
CA VAL A 74 2.21 -6.81 2.32
C VAL A 74 1.00 -5.91 2.32
N THR A 75 0.45 -5.66 3.50
CA THR A 75 -0.66 -4.72 3.68
C THR A 75 -0.23 -3.58 4.56
N LEU A 76 -0.34 -2.35 4.07
CA LEU A 76 -0.32 -1.13 4.87
C LEU A 76 -1.77 -0.77 5.21
N HIS A 77 -2.14 -0.87 6.48
CA HIS A 77 -3.50 -0.68 6.96
C HIS A 77 -3.58 0.40 8.03
N GLY A 78 -4.59 1.27 7.97
CA GLY A 78 -4.87 2.20 9.05
C GLY A 78 -5.92 1.67 10.04
N LEU A 79 -5.65 1.72 11.36
CA LEU A 79 -6.54 1.17 12.39
C LEU A 79 -7.56 2.15 12.98
N ASP A 80 -7.29 3.45 12.98
CA ASP A 80 -8.13 4.48 13.63
C ASP A 80 -8.81 5.42 12.61
N HIS A 81 -9.41 6.52 13.06
CA HIS A 81 -10.12 7.53 12.23
C HIS A 81 -9.20 8.31 11.27
N SER A 82 -8.51 7.60 10.37
CA SER A 82 -7.61 8.07 9.31
C SER A 82 -6.18 8.34 9.80
N PRO A 83 -5.37 7.30 10.06
CA PRO A 83 -3.95 7.50 10.34
C PRO A 83 -3.28 8.17 9.14
N VAL A 84 -2.44 9.14 9.46
CA VAL A 84 -1.83 10.04 8.48
C VAL A 84 -0.38 9.64 8.26
N ILE A 85 -0.04 9.24 7.05
CA ILE A 85 1.32 9.16 6.57
C ILE A 85 1.69 10.51 6.00
N CYS A 86 2.66 11.17 6.62
CA CYS A 86 3.17 12.46 6.18
C CYS A 86 4.67 12.38 5.91
N CYS A 87 5.11 12.82 4.74
CA CYS A 87 6.51 12.74 4.34
C CYS A 87 7.21 14.09 4.56
N ARG A 88 8.43 14.06 5.11
CA ARG A 88 9.24 15.27 5.34
C ARG A 88 10.23 15.49 4.21
N ASN A 89 10.28 16.69 3.64
CA ASN A 89 11.22 17.06 2.57
C ASN A 89 11.03 16.20 1.30
N GLU A 90 12.11 15.63 0.75
CA GLU A 90 12.12 14.76 -0.44
C GLU A 90 11.74 13.28 -0.15
N ALA A 91 11.17 13.03 1.03
CA ALA A 91 10.68 11.74 1.46
C ALA A 91 9.61 11.16 0.52
N SER A 92 9.61 9.84 0.32
CA SER A 92 8.58 9.14 -0.45
C SER A 92 8.25 7.76 0.12
N LEU A 93 7.08 7.26 -0.28
CA LEU A 93 6.65 5.88 -0.06
C LEU A 93 6.87 5.09 -1.35
N SER A 94 7.91 4.27 -1.38
CA SER A 94 8.36 3.57 -2.58
C SER A 94 8.11 2.06 -2.49
N VAL A 95 7.59 1.49 -3.57
CA VAL A 95 7.35 0.06 -3.76
C VAL A 95 7.99 -0.38 -5.06
N HIS A 96 8.91 -1.33 -4.98
CA HIS A 96 9.70 -1.78 -6.11
C HIS A 96 9.69 -3.30 -6.22
N LYS A 97 9.50 -3.82 -7.44
CA LYS A 97 9.64 -5.26 -7.75
C LYS A 97 8.83 -6.16 -6.82
N SER A 98 7.69 -5.69 -6.38
CA SER A 98 6.91 -6.31 -5.31
C SER A 98 5.58 -6.83 -5.84
N SER A 99 4.91 -7.70 -5.08
CA SER A 99 3.61 -8.23 -5.52
C SER A 99 2.60 -8.37 -4.39
N HIS A 100 1.31 -8.23 -4.70
CA HIS A 100 0.22 -8.35 -3.72
C HIS A 100 0.37 -7.34 -2.58
N ILE A 101 0.51 -6.06 -2.96
CA ILE A 101 0.67 -4.95 -2.02
C ILE A 101 -0.66 -4.25 -1.86
N THR A 102 -1.09 -4.05 -0.62
CA THR A 102 -2.36 -3.40 -0.31
C THR A 102 -2.14 -2.15 0.53
N PHE A 103 -2.64 -1.01 0.06
CA PHE A 103 -2.81 0.21 0.84
C PHE A 103 -4.29 0.32 1.22
N SER A 104 -4.60 0.39 2.50
CA SER A 104 -5.98 0.32 2.96
C SER A 104 -6.25 1.22 4.16
N ASN A 105 -7.33 2.00 4.10
CA ASN A 105 -7.76 2.84 5.22
C ASN A 105 -6.67 3.81 5.74
N ILE A 106 -5.82 4.32 4.85
CA ILE A 106 -4.75 5.26 5.18
C ILE A 106 -5.01 6.64 4.58
N SER A 107 -4.57 7.68 5.27
CA SER A 107 -4.44 9.03 4.73
C SER A 107 -2.99 9.30 4.39
N VAL A 108 -2.70 9.76 3.17
CA VAL A 108 -1.36 10.13 2.72
C VAL A 108 -1.36 11.62 2.39
N ILE A 109 -0.51 12.37 3.09
CA ILE A 109 -0.42 13.83 2.99
C ILE A 109 0.99 14.23 2.59
N ASN A 110 1.13 15.03 1.54
CA ASN A 110 2.42 15.59 1.09
C ASN A 110 3.52 14.52 0.93
N CYS A 111 3.13 13.31 0.55
CA CYS A 111 4.04 12.21 0.36
C CYS A 111 3.84 11.63 -1.02
N PRO A 112 4.82 11.70 -1.94
CA PRO A 112 4.73 11.00 -3.20
C PRO A 112 4.75 9.49 -2.94
N VAL A 113 3.86 8.77 -3.63
CA VAL A 113 3.83 7.31 -3.63
C VAL A 113 4.37 6.83 -4.97
N VAL A 114 5.42 6.03 -4.94
CA VAL A 114 6.08 5.54 -6.16
C VAL A 114 5.98 4.02 -6.18
N VAL A 115 5.27 3.48 -7.16
CA VAL A 115 5.20 2.05 -7.40
C VAL A 115 5.91 1.77 -8.72
N ARG A 116 6.84 0.81 -8.75
CA ARG A 116 7.55 0.44 -9.98
C ARG A 116 7.71 -1.05 -10.12
N SER A 117 7.50 -1.53 -11.35
CA SER A 117 7.76 -2.90 -11.77
C SER A 117 7.16 -3.94 -10.81
N SER A 118 5.98 -3.63 -10.29
CA SER A 118 5.27 -4.42 -9.29
C SER A 118 3.96 -4.94 -9.85
N ASN A 119 3.31 -5.88 -9.16
CA ASN A 119 2.03 -6.41 -9.63
C ASN A 119 1.02 -6.69 -8.52
N ASN A 120 -0.27 -6.74 -8.85
CA ASN A 120 -1.36 -6.97 -7.91
C ASN A 120 -1.37 -5.92 -6.80
N ILE A 121 -1.42 -4.65 -7.21
CA ILE A 121 -1.41 -3.50 -6.30
C ILE A 121 -2.85 -3.10 -6.01
N THR A 122 -3.22 -3.08 -4.74
CA THR A 122 -4.56 -2.66 -4.31
C THR A 122 -4.46 -1.40 -3.46
N ILE A 123 -5.24 -0.39 -3.81
CA ILE A 123 -5.46 0.81 -3.01
C ILE A 123 -6.95 0.86 -2.71
N THR A 124 -7.32 0.89 -1.44
CA THR A 124 -8.73 0.86 -1.05
C THR A 124 -9.03 1.73 0.14
N SER A 125 -10.20 2.37 0.14
CA SER A 125 -10.70 3.17 1.26
C SER A 125 -9.69 4.18 1.79
N SER A 126 -8.87 4.78 0.91
CA SER A 126 -7.73 5.61 1.30
C SER A 126 -7.89 7.05 0.81
N PHE A 127 -7.22 7.98 1.47
CA PHE A 127 -7.30 9.41 1.19
C PHE A 127 -5.92 9.96 0.83
N PHE A 128 -5.79 10.61 -0.33
CA PHE A 128 -4.53 11.19 -0.80
C PHE A 128 -4.70 12.69 -1.02
N ILE A 129 -3.88 13.49 -0.34
CA ILE A 129 -3.97 14.95 -0.40
C ILE A 129 -2.59 15.60 -0.40
N THR A 130 -2.50 16.75 -1.06
CA THR A 130 -1.37 17.68 -0.92
C THR A 130 -1.88 19.08 -0.62
N ASP A 131 -1.17 19.76 0.29
CA ASP A 131 -1.36 21.19 0.56
C ASP A 131 -0.34 22.08 -0.18
N GLN A 132 0.63 21.46 -0.86
CA GLN A 132 1.69 22.17 -1.57
C GLN A 132 1.23 22.58 -2.96
N LEU A 133 0.79 23.83 -3.08
CA LEU A 133 0.26 24.43 -4.32
C LEU A 133 1.21 24.35 -5.54
N ASN A 134 2.52 24.19 -5.31
CA ASN A 134 3.54 24.15 -6.37
C ASN A 134 4.20 22.76 -6.52
N ALA A 135 3.95 21.82 -5.60
CA ALA A 135 4.49 20.47 -5.67
C ALA A 135 3.33 19.51 -5.99
N ARG A 136 3.31 19.02 -7.23
CA ARG A 136 2.39 17.95 -7.61
C ARG A 136 2.91 16.65 -7.02
N TYR A 137 2.38 16.29 -5.85
CA TYR A 137 2.49 14.93 -5.35
C TYR A 137 1.46 14.05 -6.04
N GLY A 138 1.83 12.81 -6.25
CA GLY A 138 0.98 11.84 -6.90
C GLY A 138 1.39 10.43 -6.58
N ILE A 139 0.50 9.50 -6.90
CA ILE A 139 0.86 8.11 -7.03
C ILE A 139 1.41 7.94 -8.43
N THR A 140 2.69 7.58 -8.54
CA THR A 140 3.32 7.27 -9.82
C THR A 140 3.54 5.78 -9.90
N ALA A 141 2.75 5.11 -10.73
CA ALA A 141 2.88 3.69 -11.04
C ALA A 141 3.63 3.54 -12.37
N VAL A 142 4.75 2.80 -12.39
CA VAL A 142 5.56 2.59 -13.61
C VAL A 142 5.79 1.12 -13.87
N ASN A 143 5.30 0.63 -15.01
CA ASN A 143 5.31 -0.80 -15.35
C ASN A 143 4.68 -1.66 -14.26
N ASP A 144 3.59 -1.17 -13.66
CA ASP A 144 2.85 -1.92 -12.65
C ASP A 144 1.66 -2.64 -13.27
N PHE A 145 1.50 -3.92 -12.94
CA PHE A 145 0.48 -4.79 -13.50
C PHE A 145 -0.62 -5.03 -12.46
N ASP A 146 -1.87 -5.12 -12.91
CA ASP A 146 -3.00 -5.45 -12.04
C ASP A 146 -3.16 -4.48 -10.86
N VAL A 147 -3.41 -3.21 -11.21
CA VAL A 147 -3.63 -2.12 -10.26
C VAL A 147 -5.13 -1.93 -10.05
N THR A 148 -5.57 -2.05 -8.80
CA THR A 148 -6.95 -1.78 -8.39
C THR A 148 -6.99 -0.62 -7.41
N VAL A 149 -7.76 0.41 -7.72
CA VAL A 149 -8.05 1.52 -6.82
C VAL A 149 -9.55 1.56 -6.55
N SER A 150 -9.94 1.53 -5.29
CA SER A 150 -11.34 1.45 -4.89
C SER A 150 -11.66 2.37 -3.72
N SER A 151 -12.86 2.96 -3.72
CA SER A 151 -13.41 3.74 -2.59
C SER A 151 -12.43 4.78 -2.02
N SER A 152 -11.60 5.37 -2.88
CA SER A 152 -10.48 6.23 -2.47
C SER A 152 -10.67 7.64 -3.03
N VAL A 153 -10.11 8.63 -2.35
CA VAL A 153 -10.24 10.04 -2.72
C VAL A 153 -8.87 10.65 -2.92
N PHE A 154 -8.75 11.42 -4.00
CA PHE A 154 -7.57 12.16 -4.40
C PHE A 154 -7.92 13.64 -4.43
N ALA A 155 -7.21 14.46 -3.65
CA ALA A 155 -7.45 15.90 -3.53
C ALA A 155 -6.16 16.69 -3.78
N ALA A 156 -6.12 17.43 -4.90
CA ALA A 156 -4.92 18.09 -5.44
C ALA A 156 -3.73 17.14 -5.68
N TYR A 157 -3.97 15.83 -5.63
CA TYR A 157 -2.99 14.76 -5.61
C TYR A 157 -3.20 13.86 -6.83
N ASP A 158 -2.20 13.74 -7.70
CA ASP A 158 -2.36 13.12 -9.03
C ASP A 158 -2.22 11.57 -8.97
N LEU A 159 -2.85 10.87 -9.91
CA LEU A 159 -2.61 9.44 -10.16
C LEU A 159 -2.03 9.29 -11.57
N GLY A 160 -0.72 9.05 -11.65
CA GLY A 160 -0.01 8.82 -12.91
C GLY A 160 0.34 7.35 -13.09
N ILE A 161 -0.06 6.77 -14.21
CA ILE A 161 0.27 5.40 -14.58
C ILE A 161 1.02 5.43 -15.91
N THR A 162 2.26 4.96 -15.88
CA THR A 162 3.14 4.92 -17.05
C THR A 162 3.55 3.50 -17.38
N TYR A 163 3.34 3.11 -18.62
CA TYR A 163 3.88 1.88 -19.19
C TYR A 163 4.99 2.22 -20.16
N MET A 164 6.17 1.67 -19.89
CA MET A 164 7.35 1.74 -20.75
C MET A 164 7.61 0.36 -21.35
N PRO A 165 7.94 0.27 -22.65
CA PRO A 165 8.20 -1.01 -23.29
C PRO A 165 9.36 -1.74 -22.61
N LEU A 166 9.24 -3.07 -22.50
CA LEU A 166 10.33 -3.90 -22.00
C LEU A 166 11.53 -3.82 -22.95
N ALA A 167 12.74 -3.80 -22.39
CA ALA A 167 13.98 -3.78 -23.17
C ALA A 167 14.16 -5.02 -24.08
N VAL A 168 13.38 -6.08 -23.84
CA VAL A 168 13.41 -7.33 -24.59
C VAL A 168 12.02 -7.58 -25.15
N CYS A 169 11.94 -7.97 -26.42
CA CYS A 169 10.68 -8.40 -27.04
C CYS A 169 10.15 -9.63 -26.30
N SER A 170 9.00 -9.50 -25.66
CA SER A 170 8.25 -10.63 -25.13
C SER A 170 7.40 -11.23 -26.25
N SER A 171 7.43 -12.56 -26.41
CA SER A 171 6.47 -13.28 -27.26
C SER A 171 5.09 -13.38 -26.62
N GLU A 172 4.97 -13.06 -25.34
CA GLU A 172 3.73 -13.08 -24.57
C GLU A 172 3.11 -11.68 -24.51
N LEU A 173 1.82 -11.61 -24.85
CA LEU A 173 0.98 -10.42 -24.63
C LEU A 173 0.78 -10.25 -23.12
N LEU A 174 1.48 -9.27 -22.54
CA LEU A 174 1.30 -8.92 -21.16
C LEU A 174 -0.07 -8.26 -20.96
N HIS A 175 -0.84 -8.79 -20.02
CA HIS A 175 -2.14 -8.25 -19.67
C HIS A 175 -1.96 -7.29 -18.49
N TYR A 176 -2.36 -6.04 -18.69
CA TYR A 176 -2.27 -5.00 -17.68
C TYR A 176 -3.70 -4.60 -17.32
N SER A 177 -4.18 -4.99 -16.14
CA SER A 177 -5.47 -4.53 -15.67
C SER A 177 -5.33 -3.28 -14.80
N LEU A 178 -6.16 -2.28 -15.11
CA LEU A 178 -6.38 -1.11 -14.26
C LEU A 178 -7.87 -1.06 -13.92
N ILE A 179 -8.19 -1.10 -12.63
CA ILE A 179 -9.56 -1.09 -12.14
C ILE A 179 -9.73 0.10 -11.20
N LEU A 180 -10.65 1.00 -11.54
CA LEU A 180 -11.03 2.15 -10.71
C LEU A 180 -12.51 2.03 -10.32
N ILE A 181 -12.81 1.94 -9.02
CA ILE A 181 -14.18 1.77 -8.51
C ILE A 181 -14.45 2.81 -7.42
N ASN A 182 -15.50 3.63 -7.57
CA ASN A 182 -15.84 4.65 -6.56
C ASN A 182 -14.65 5.54 -6.16
N VAL A 183 -13.87 5.97 -7.15
CA VAL A 183 -12.71 6.85 -6.94
C VAL A 183 -13.12 8.29 -7.21
N ASN A 184 -12.76 9.21 -6.30
CA ASN A 184 -13.04 10.62 -6.46
C ASN A 184 -11.75 11.43 -6.66
N PHE A 185 -11.74 12.32 -7.65
CA PHE A 185 -10.62 13.23 -7.94
C PHE A 185 -11.10 14.67 -7.80
N THR A 186 -10.47 15.45 -6.94
CA THR A 186 -10.83 16.86 -6.67
C THR A 186 -9.61 17.74 -6.85
N GLY A 187 -9.54 18.51 -7.93
CA GLY A 187 -8.33 19.28 -8.26
C GLY A 187 -7.11 18.41 -8.59
N SER A 188 -7.32 17.11 -8.84
CA SER A 188 -6.30 16.12 -9.21
C SER A 188 -6.43 15.72 -10.67
N GLN A 189 -5.38 15.11 -11.22
CA GLN A 189 -5.33 14.52 -12.54
C GLN A 189 -5.17 13.00 -12.48
N LEU A 190 -5.75 12.32 -13.46
CA LEU A 190 -5.48 10.92 -13.77
C LEU A 190 -4.76 10.90 -15.13
N ASP A 191 -3.50 10.50 -15.11
CA ASP A 191 -2.67 10.44 -16.31
C ASP A 191 -2.35 8.99 -16.65
N LEU A 192 -2.66 8.60 -17.89
CA LEU A 192 -2.31 7.30 -18.45
C LEU A 192 -1.35 7.52 -19.62
N ASN A 193 -0.09 7.13 -19.43
CA ASN A 193 0.94 7.24 -20.45
C ASN A 193 1.39 5.85 -20.89
N ILE A 194 1.12 5.49 -22.14
CA ILE A 194 1.53 4.20 -22.71
C ILE A 194 2.56 4.50 -23.78
N GLN A 195 3.80 4.12 -23.52
CA GLN A 195 4.87 4.16 -24.49
C GLN A 195 4.94 2.81 -25.21
N HIS A 196 5.09 2.87 -26.53
CA HIS A 196 5.16 1.72 -27.42
C HIS A 196 6.50 1.67 -28.12
#